data_AF-A0A947MU22-F1
#
_entry.id   AF-A0A947MU22-F1
#
_cell.length_a   1.000
_cell.length_b   1.000
_cell.length_c   1.000
_cell.angle_alpha   90.00
_cell.angle_beta   90.00
_cell.angle_gamma   90.00
#
_symmetry.space_group_name_H-M   'P 1'
#
loop_
_entity.id
_entity.type
_entity.pdbx_description
1 polymer ?
#
loop_
_entity_poly.entity_id
_entity_poly.type
_entity_poly.pdbx_seq_one_letter_code
_entity_poly.pdbx_strand_id
1 'polypeptide(L)' 'MAKSTEPTLLKRDFTFTTDAELNSLIAAHRAAHEAEHGKILAMHARQSLGSTKVRITFRVVEKKGGR' A
#
# COMPACT_ATOMS: atom_id res chain seq x y z
N MET A 1 11.12 10.29 26.38
CA MET A 1 9.93 10.54 25.54
C MET A 1 9.68 9.31 24.69
N ALA A 2 8.63 8.54 24.99
CA ALA A 2 8.25 7.39 24.19
C ALA A 2 7.77 7.91 22.83
N LYS A 3 8.61 7.81 21.81
CA LYS A 3 8.16 8.01 20.43
C LYS A 3 7.25 6.82 20.14
N SER A 4 5.95 7.00 20.33
CA SER A 4 4.96 6.13 19.71
C SER A 4 5.29 6.12 18.22
N THR A 5 5.90 5.04 17.74
CA THR A 5 6.18 4.86 16.32
C THR A 5 4.84 4.62 15.66
N GLU A 6 4.11 5.70 15.40
CA GLU A 6 2.87 5.62 14.64
C GLU A 6 3.18 4.96 13.29
N PRO A 7 2.37 3.99 12.86
CA PRO A 7 2.62 3.28 11.61
C PRO A 7 2.63 4.30 10.47
N THR A 8 3.69 4.30 9.66
CA THR A 8 3.73 5.16 8.48
C THR A 8 2.64 4.71 7.52
N LEU A 9 1.62 5.56 7.34
CA LEU A 9 0.52 5.31 6.43
C LEU A 9 0.77 6.04 5.10
N LEU A 10 0.70 5.29 4.01
CA LEU A 10 0.83 5.81 2.65
C LEU A 10 -0.51 5.71 1.94
N LYS A 11 -1.03 6.83 1.45
CA LYS A 11 -2.28 6.87 0.68
C LYS A 11 -1.95 6.92 -0.79
N ARG A 12 -2.52 6.01 -1.58
CA ARG A 12 -2.38 6.00 -3.04
C ARG A 12 -3.73 5.85 -3.71
N ASP A 13 -3.95 6.69 -4.70
CA ASP A 13 -5.14 6.62 -5.55
C ASP A 13 -4.82 5.75 -6.76
N PHE A 14 -5.69 4.77 -7.01
CA PHE A 14 -5.67 3.91 -8.17
C PHE A 14 -6.89 4.19 -9.03
N THR A 15 -6.66 4.34 -10.32
CA THR A 15 -7.71 4.35 -11.32
C THR A 15 -7.67 2.99 -12.00
N PHE A 16 -8.80 2.35 -12.16
CA PHE A 16 -8.91 0.99 -12.69
C PHE A 16 -10.18 0.87 -13.52
N THR A 17 -10.12 0.05 -14.55
CA THR A 17 -11.25 -0.28 -15.41
C THR A 17 -11.88 -1.61 -14.99
N THR A 18 -11.06 -2.52 -14.47
CA THR A 18 -11.47 -3.84 -13.98
C THR A 18 -10.81 -4.15 -12.64
N ASP A 19 -11.40 -5.05 -11.86
CA ASP A 19 -10.81 -5.48 -10.59
C ASP A 19 -9.47 -6.21 -10.78
N ALA A 20 -9.28 -6.91 -11.90
CA ALA A 20 -8.02 -7.57 -12.24
C ALA A 20 -6.88 -6.56 -12.46
N GLU A 21 -7.18 -5.46 -13.16
CA GLU A 21 -6.25 -4.35 -13.34
C GLU A 21 -5.91 -3.68 -11.99
N LEU A 22 -6.92 -3.43 -11.14
CA LEU A 22 -6.71 -2.86 -9.82
C LEU A 22 -5.75 -3.71 -8.99
N ASN A 23 -5.95 -5.02 -8.96
CA ASN A 23 -5.07 -5.94 -8.22
C ASN A 23 -3.64 -5.90 -8.77
N SER A 24 -3.48 -5.80 -10.09
CA SER A 24 -2.18 -5.69 -10.74
C SER A 24 -1.47 -4.38 -10.39
N LEU A 25 -2.19 -3.25 -10.39
CA LEU A 25 -1.67 -1.94 -10.02
C LEU A 25 -1.24 -1.89 -8.54
N ILE A 26 -2.05 -2.48 -7.65
CA ILE A 26 -1.71 -2.59 -6.23
C ILE A 26 -0.45 -3.44 -6.05
N ALA A 27 -0.37 -4.61 -6.70
CA ALA A 27 0.79 -5.49 -6.61
C ALA A 27 2.07 -4.82 -7.13
N ALA A 28 2.00 -4.16 -8.29
CA ALA A 28 3.12 -3.41 -8.85
C ALA A 28 3.59 -2.29 -7.91
N HIS A 29 2.67 -1.55 -7.29
CA HIS A 29 3.02 -0.50 -6.33
C HIS A 29 3.71 -1.05 -5.07
N ARG A 30 3.25 -2.20 -4.56
CA ARG A 30 3.90 -2.88 -3.42
C ARG A 30 5.31 -3.33 -3.78
N ALA A 31 5.48 -3.95 -4.95
CA ALA A 31 6.78 -4.45 -5.41
C ALA A 31 7.78 -3.31 -5.65
N ALA A 32 7.35 -2.21 -6.28
CA ALA A 32 8.19 -1.02 -6.48
C ALA A 32 8.65 -0.42 -5.15
N HIS A 33 7.72 -0.22 -4.19
CA HIS A 33 8.08 0.30 -2.87
C HIS A 33 9.02 -0.64 -2.10
N GLU A 34 8.82 -1.95 -2.22
CA GLU A 34 9.72 -2.93 -1.61
C GLU A 34 11.13 -2.87 -2.22
N ALA A 35 11.24 -2.74 -3.54
CA ALA A 35 12.52 -2.61 -4.22
C ALA A 35 13.25 -1.29 -3.89
N GLU A 36 12.51 -0.19 -3.77
CA GLU A 36 13.08 1.15 -3.49
C GLU A 36 13.47 1.34 -2.01
N HIS A 37 12.65 0.83 -1.07
CA HIS A 37 12.82 1.11 0.36
C HIS A 37 13.18 -0.10 1.22
N GLY A 38 13.11 -1.33 0.67
CA GLY A 38 13.29 -2.56 1.45
C GLY A 38 12.15 -2.84 2.44
N LYS A 39 11.00 -2.17 2.29
CA LYS A 39 9.84 -2.26 3.20
C LYS A 39 8.60 -2.71 2.46
N ILE A 40 7.77 -3.51 3.14
CA ILE A 40 6.55 -4.06 2.58
C ILE A 40 5.38 -3.10 2.81
N LEU A 41 4.50 -2.98 1.83
CA LEU A 41 3.22 -2.27 1.97
C LEU A 41 2.10 -3.26 2.24
N ALA A 42 1.54 -3.21 3.45
CA ALA A 42 0.34 -3.97 3.80
C ALA A 42 -0.92 -3.10 3.62
N MET A 43 -2.03 -3.69 3.18
CA MET A 43 -3.29 -2.95 3.08
C MET A 43 -3.79 -2.58 4.47
N HIS A 44 -4.14 -1.31 4.67
CA HIS A 44 -4.72 -0.80 5.91
C HIS A 44 -6.20 -0.43 5.72
N ALA A 45 -6.51 0.31 4.66
CA ALA A 45 -7.89 0.67 4.32
C ALA A 45 -8.07 0.77 2.81
N ARG A 46 -9.30 0.52 2.34
CA ARG A 46 -9.73 0.74 0.97
C ARG A 46 -10.92 1.69 1.00
N GLN A 47 -10.82 2.80 0.28
CA GLN A 47 -11.89 3.79 0.15
C GLN A 47 -12.23 3.95 -1.34
N SER A 48 -13.42 3.51 -1.74
CA SER A 48 -13.92 3.73 -3.10
C SER A 48 -14.23 5.21 -3.30
N LEU A 49 -13.66 5.80 -4.35
CA LEU A 49 -13.91 7.21 -4.74
C LEU A 49 -14.81 7.32 -5.98
N GLY A 50 -15.18 6.18 -6.57
CA GLY A 50 -16.07 6.08 -7.73
C GLY A 50 -15.97 4.68 -8.34
N SER A 51 -16.71 4.44 -9.43
CA SER A 51 -16.78 3.15 -10.13
C SER A 51 -15.42 2.66 -10.65
N THR A 52 -14.53 3.60 -10.99
CA THR A 52 -13.22 3.34 -11.61
C THR A 52 -12.07 3.91 -10.79
N LYS A 53 -12.32 4.34 -9.55
CA LYS A 53 -11.29 4.99 -8.71
C LYS A 53 -11.39 4.56 -7.26
N VAL A 54 -10.25 4.20 -6.67
CA VAL A 54 -10.15 3.79 -5.28
C VAL A 54 -8.90 4.39 -4.65
N ARG A 55 -9.01 4.84 -3.41
CA ARG A 55 -7.89 5.20 -2.56
C ARG A 55 -7.57 4.02 -1.66
N ILE A 56 -6.36 3.48 -1.78
CA ILE A 56 -5.85 2.48 -0.85
C ILE A 56 -4.92 3.18 0.12
N THR A 57 -5.17 2.99 1.40
CA THR A 57 -4.21 3.32 2.45
C THR A 57 -3.40 2.08 2.75
N PHE A 58 -2.09 2.17 2.57
CA PHE A 58 -1.13 1.17 2.96
C PHE A 58 -0.49 1.55 4.29
N ARG A 59 -0.12 0.55 5.08
CA ARG A 59 0.82 0.71 6.19
C ARG A 59 2.17 0.17 5.75
N VAL A 60 3.23 0.93 6.02
CA VAL A 60 4.60 0.47 5.81
C VAL A 60 4.94 -0.50 6.92
N VAL A 61 5.36 -1.71 6.53
CA VAL A 61 5.78 -2.77 7.43
C VAL A 61 7.24 -3.05 7.12
N GLU A 62 8.07 -3.13 8.15
CA GLU A 62 9.43 -3.61 7.99
C GLU A 62 9.38 -5.04 7.47
N LYS A 63 10.14 -5.34 6.42
CA LYS A 63 10.37 -6.71 5.99
C LYS A 63 11.13 -7.37 7.13
N LYS A 64 10.42 -8.00 8.06
CA LYS A 64 11.03 -8.73 9.18
C LYS A 64 11.81 -9.88 8.54
N GLY A 65 13.09 -9.65 8.31
CA GLY A 65 14.02 -10.68 7.90
C GLY A 65 13.87 -11.80 8.92
N GLY A 66 13.45 -12.97 8.46
CA GLY A 66 13.52 -14.18 9.25
C GLY A 66 14.94 -14.29 9.79
N ARG A 67 15.06 -14.40 11.10
CA ARG A 67 16.26 -14.87 11.76
C ARG A 67 15.91 -16.21 12.38
#